data_AF-A0A8C0MH48-F1
#
_entry.id   AF-A0A8C0MH48-F1
#
_cell.length_a   1.000
_cell.length_b   1.000
_cell.length_c   1.000
_cell.angle_alpha   90.00
_cell.angle_beta   90.00
_cell.angle_gamma   90.00
#
_symmetry.space_group_name_H-M   'P 1'
#
loop_
_entity.id
_entity.type
_entity.pdbx_description
1 polymer ?
#
loop_
_entity_poly.entity_id
_entity_poly.type
_entity_poly.pdbx_seq_one_letter_code
_entity_poly.pdbx_strand_id
1 'polypeptide(L)'
;MERALTVLHVSLHHPTRDLDAFAKVPAQLQHDTSPLLVGRGPDAHLRLLLPHLSRRHLSLEPYREEGSALLTFCLKALSRKGCVWVNGLTLRFLEQVPLSVVNRVAFSGIQMVVRVEGGTSLEAFACCFHLSPSPLIHRPQAEETDEWESTSQEQPPPRPRL
;
A
#
# COMPACT_ATOMS: atom_id res chain seq x y z
N MET A 1 -12.01 -13.47 29.82
CA MET A 1 -11.51 -14.10 28.59
C MET A 1 -10.73 -13.06 27.81
N GLU A 2 -9.55 -13.40 27.35
CA GLU A 2 -8.77 -12.55 26.43
C GLU A 2 -9.47 -12.53 25.07
N ARG A 3 -9.63 -11.34 24.47
CA ARG A 3 -10.26 -11.20 23.14
C ARG A 3 -9.21 -11.48 22.06
N ALA A 4 -9.59 -12.26 21.05
CA ALA A 4 -8.68 -12.58 19.94
C ALA A 4 -8.40 -11.33 19.09
N LEU A 5 -7.14 -11.04 18.79
CA LEU A 5 -6.77 -9.93 17.92
C LEU A 5 -7.15 -10.23 16.47
N THR A 6 -7.57 -9.21 15.73
CA THR A 6 -7.57 -9.30 14.26
C THR A 6 -6.12 -9.33 13.78
N VAL A 7 -5.79 -10.19 12.83
CA VAL A 7 -4.42 -10.37 12.33
C VAL A 7 -4.33 -10.00 10.84
N LEU A 8 -3.41 -9.09 10.51
CA LEU A 8 -3.04 -8.74 9.16
C LEU A 8 -1.78 -9.51 8.74
N HIS A 9 -1.94 -10.52 7.89
CA HIS A 9 -0.80 -11.21 7.29
C HIS A 9 -0.36 -10.44 6.05
N VAL A 10 0.81 -9.81 6.12
CA VAL A 10 1.35 -8.93 5.09
C VAL A 10 2.55 -9.59 4.42
N SER A 11 2.38 -10.02 3.18
CA SER A 11 3.47 -10.50 2.33
C SER A 11 3.97 -9.39 1.42
N LEU A 12 5.28 -9.22 1.29
CA LEU A 12 5.92 -8.22 0.43
C LEU A 12 6.84 -8.90 -0.58
N HIS A 13 6.93 -8.35 -1.78
CA HIS A 13 7.90 -8.72 -2.79
C HIS A 13 8.37 -7.49 -3.55
N HIS A 14 9.65 -7.46 -3.89
CA HIS A 14 10.23 -6.45 -4.77
C HIS A 14 11.22 -7.13 -5.73
N PRO A 15 11.23 -6.77 -7.02
CA PRO A 15 12.04 -7.45 -8.03
C PRO A 15 13.53 -7.25 -7.81
N THR A 16 13.97 -6.06 -7.37
CA THR A 16 15.34 -5.89 -6.90
C THR A 16 15.40 -6.45 -5.47
N ARG A 17 16.14 -7.55 -5.30
CA ARG A 17 16.37 -8.21 -4.01
C ARG A 17 17.38 -7.42 -3.17
N ASP A 18 17.16 -6.11 -3.04
CA ASP A 18 17.91 -5.28 -2.11
C ASP A 18 17.44 -5.61 -0.69
N LEU A 19 18.15 -6.53 -0.03
CA LEU A 19 17.82 -6.98 1.32
C LEU A 19 17.88 -5.82 2.33
N ASP A 20 18.74 -4.83 2.08
CA ASP A 20 18.87 -3.66 2.96
C ASP A 20 17.62 -2.78 2.94
N ALA A 21 16.90 -2.78 1.81
CA ALA A 21 15.63 -2.08 1.68
C ALA A 21 14.55 -2.60 2.65
N PHE A 22 14.63 -3.88 3.03
CA PHE A 22 13.66 -4.56 3.90
C PHE A 22 14.22 -4.90 5.29
N ALA A 23 15.45 -4.51 5.61
CA ALA A 23 16.12 -4.84 6.87
C ALA A 23 15.39 -4.33 8.13
N LYS A 24 14.48 -3.36 7.97
CA LYS A 24 13.68 -2.76 9.07
C LYS A 24 12.26 -3.31 9.16
N VAL A 25 11.90 -4.31 8.38
CA VAL A 25 10.60 -4.96 8.46
C VAL A 25 10.60 -5.89 9.68
N PRO A 26 9.78 -5.62 10.72
CA PRO A 26 9.68 -6.53 11.86
C PRO A 26 8.98 -7.83 11.42
N ALA A 27 9.25 -8.96 12.09
CA ALA A 27 8.52 -10.20 11.81
C ALA A 27 7.04 -10.10 12.22
N GLN A 28 6.79 -9.48 13.38
CA GLN A 28 5.47 -9.26 13.93
C GLN A 28 5.38 -7.89 14.60
N LEU A 29 4.17 -7.33 14.66
CA LEU A 29 3.87 -6.09 15.34
C LEU A 29 2.45 -6.16 15.92
N GLN A 30 2.30 -5.90 17.20
CA GLN A 30 0.98 -5.59 17.77
C GLN A 30 0.78 -4.06 17.71
N HIS A 31 -0.39 -3.63 17.28
CA HIS A 31 -0.71 -2.23 17.04
C HIS A 31 -2.07 -1.89 17.66
N ASP A 32 -2.22 -0.66 18.13
CA ASP A 32 -3.51 -0.13 18.58
C ASP A 32 -4.43 0.15 17.39
N THR A 33 -5.57 0.80 17.59
CA THR A 33 -6.49 1.19 16.50
C THR A 33 -6.07 2.48 15.77
N SER A 34 -4.83 2.93 15.89
CA SER A 34 -4.32 4.00 15.05
C SER A 34 -3.90 3.47 13.65
N PRO A 35 -3.73 4.35 12.66
CA PRO A 35 -3.39 3.91 11.30
C PRO A 35 -1.98 3.29 11.22
N LEU A 36 -1.88 2.09 10.63
CA LEU A 36 -0.59 1.46 10.36
C LEU A 36 0.08 2.10 9.14
N LEU A 37 0.99 3.04 9.40
CA LEU A 37 1.78 3.71 8.37
C LEU A 37 2.82 2.81 7.68
N VAL A 38 2.81 2.83 6.33
CA VAL A 38 3.83 2.21 5.47
C VAL A 38 4.58 3.30 4.70
N GLY A 39 5.90 3.25 4.67
CA GLY A 39 6.72 4.25 3.98
C GLY A 39 8.21 4.15 4.30
N ARG A 40 9.00 5.13 3.87
CA ARG A 40 10.45 5.19 4.20
C ARG A 40 10.81 6.06 5.41
N GLY A 41 9.84 6.85 5.88
CA GLY A 41 10.04 7.82 6.95
C GLY A 41 10.30 7.15 8.31
N PRO A 42 10.86 7.88 9.28
CA PRO A 42 11.06 7.36 10.63
C PRO A 42 9.74 7.03 11.34
N ASP A 43 8.66 7.76 11.04
CA ASP A 43 7.33 7.53 11.62
C ASP A 43 6.57 6.34 11.02
N ALA A 44 7.14 5.63 10.02
CA ALA A 44 6.48 4.48 9.41
C ALA A 44 6.67 3.24 10.28
N HIS A 45 5.57 2.55 10.59
CA HIS A 45 5.60 1.27 11.32
C HIS A 45 6.18 0.16 10.45
N LEU A 46 5.74 0.09 9.19
CA LEU A 46 6.38 -0.74 8.16
C LEU A 46 7.33 0.14 7.34
N ARG A 47 8.59 0.19 7.77
CA ARG A 47 9.62 1.03 7.15
C ARG A 47 10.38 0.29 6.07
N LEU A 48 10.27 0.77 4.83
CA LEU A 48 10.98 0.23 3.66
C LEU A 48 11.96 1.28 3.12
N LEU A 49 13.25 0.95 3.01
CA LEU A 49 14.33 1.89 2.67
C LEU A 49 14.55 2.03 1.15
N LEU A 50 13.47 2.06 0.37
CA LEU A 50 13.53 2.26 -1.07
C LEU A 50 13.57 3.77 -1.42
N PRO A 51 14.45 4.20 -2.34
CA PRO A 51 14.66 5.62 -2.64
C PRO A 51 13.41 6.31 -3.23
N HIS A 52 12.63 5.59 -4.04
CA HIS A 52 11.42 6.12 -4.68
C HIS A 52 10.18 6.10 -3.79
N LEU A 53 10.25 5.46 -2.61
CA LEU A 53 9.11 5.37 -1.71
C LEU A 53 8.87 6.72 -1.01
N SER A 54 7.61 7.03 -0.72
CA SER A 54 7.27 8.24 0.04
C SER A 54 7.53 8.05 1.53
N ARG A 55 7.76 9.14 2.28
CA ARG A 55 7.97 9.07 3.74
C ARG A 55 6.79 8.39 4.43
N ARG A 56 5.57 8.76 4.04
CA ARG A 56 4.31 8.08 4.28
C ARG A 56 3.73 7.78 2.90
N HIS A 57 3.55 6.51 2.57
CA HIS A 57 3.16 6.09 1.23
C HIS A 57 1.72 5.59 1.19
N LEU A 58 1.35 4.78 2.17
CA LEU A 58 -0.02 4.35 2.41
C LEU A 58 -0.22 4.06 3.90
N SER A 59 -1.46 3.84 4.30
CA SER A 59 -1.84 3.36 5.63
C SER A 59 -2.88 2.24 5.55
N LEU A 60 -2.83 1.33 6.52
CA LEU A 60 -3.93 0.42 6.84
C LEU A 60 -4.70 1.03 8.01
N GLU A 61 -5.93 1.43 7.75
CA GLU A 61 -6.77 2.26 8.61
C GLU A 61 -7.83 1.35 9.24
N PRO A 62 -7.70 0.96 10.52
CA PRO A 62 -8.74 0.21 11.21
C PRO A 62 -9.99 1.08 11.40
N TYR A 63 -11.17 0.48 11.25
CA TYR A 63 -12.46 1.11 11.53
C TYR A 63 -13.47 0.09 12.02
N ARG A 64 -14.57 0.58 12.59
CA ARG A 64 -15.67 -0.24 13.10
C ARG A 64 -16.92 0.05 12.29
N GLU A 65 -17.50 -1.00 11.74
CA GLU A 65 -18.82 -0.91 11.11
C GLU A 65 -19.89 -0.94 12.20
N GLU A 66 -20.97 -0.19 11.98
CA GLU A 66 -22.10 -0.17 12.91
C GLU A 66 -22.68 -1.58 13.05
N GLY A 67 -22.86 -2.04 14.29
CA GLY A 67 -23.33 -3.39 14.59
C GLY A 67 -22.29 -4.50 14.41
N SER A 68 -21.07 -4.22 13.92
CA SER A 68 -20.01 -5.22 13.79
C SER A 68 -19.29 -5.45 15.12
N ALA A 69 -19.04 -6.73 15.42
CA ALA A 69 -18.20 -7.17 16.54
C ALA A 69 -16.72 -7.34 16.16
N LEU A 70 -16.35 -6.99 14.92
CA LEU A 70 -15.02 -7.17 14.36
C LEU A 70 -14.39 -5.81 13.98
N LEU A 71 -13.06 -5.78 13.99
CA LEU A 71 -12.30 -4.64 13.46
C LEU A 71 -12.13 -4.82 11.94
N THR A 72 -12.59 -3.84 11.17
CA THR A 72 -12.45 -3.81 9.70
C THR A 72 -11.33 -2.83 9.32
N PHE A 73 -10.85 -2.88 8.08
CA PHE A 73 -9.73 -2.07 7.62
C PHE A 73 -10.00 -1.46 6.25
N CYS A 74 -9.55 -0.24 6.02
CA CYS A 74 -9.39 0.30 4.67
C CYS A 74 -7.91 0.59 4.39
N LEU A 75 -7.53 0.57 3.12
CA LEU A 75 -6.22 1.06 2.69
C LEU A 75 -6.39 2.47 2.18
N LYS A 76 -5.55 3.38 2.65
CA LYS A 76 -5.53 4.77 2.20
C LYS A 76 -4.20 5.12 1.55
N ALA A 77 -4.26 5.73 0.36
CA ALA A 77 -3.08 6.21 -0.33
C ALA A 77 -2.62 7.56 0.27
N LEU A 78 -1.34 7.65 0.66
CA LEU A 78 -0.75 8.84 1.28
C LEU A 78 0.36 9.46 0.41
N SER A 79 0.75 8.80 -0.68
CA SER A 79 1.73 9.34 -1.62
C SER A 79 1.09 10.38 -2.55
N ARG A 80 1.81 11.47 -2.77
CA ARG A 80 1.54 12.44 -3.86
C ARG A 80 2.33 12.15 -5.13
N LYS A 81 3.31 11.24 -5.07
CA LYS A 81 4.30 10.99 -6.14
C LYS A 81 3.92 9.82 -7.04
N GLY A 82 2.92 9.04 -6.67
CA GLY A 82 2.49 7.87 -7.40
C GLY A 82 1.14 7.39 -6.90
N CYS A 83 0.57 6.42 -7.61
CA CYS A 83 -0.69 5.78 -7.23
C CYS A 83 -0.41 4.50 -6.45
N VAL A 84 -1.44 4.03 -5.74
CA VAL A 84 -1.47 2.71 -5.12
C VAL A 84 -2.52 1.89 -5.84
N TRP A 85 -2.18 0.72 -6.35
CA TRP A 85 -3.16 -0.20 -6.93
C TRP A 85 -3.64 -1.18 -5.89
N VAL A 86 -4.95 -1.39 -5.74
CA VAL A 86 -5.56 -2.36 -4.81
C VAL A 86 -6.62 -3.16 -5.57
N ASN A 87 -6.45 -4.48 -5.69
CA ASN A 87 -7.41 -5.38 -6.36
C ASN A 87 -7.86 -4.90 -7.75
N GLY A 88 -6.97 -4.25 -8.51
CA GLY A 88 -7.28 -3.70 -9.84
C GLY A 88 -7.79 -2.26 -9.84
N LEU A 89 -8.13 -1.69 -8.68
CA LEU A 89 -8.48 -0.27 -8.53
C LEU A 89 -7.21 0.57 -8.34
N THR A 90 -7.20 1.77 -8.92
CA THR A 90 -6.12 2.74 -8.71
C THR A 90 -6.55 3.78 -7.69
N LEU A 91 -5.76 3.97 -6.63
CA LEU A 91 -5.95 5.00 -5.62
C LEU A 91 -4.95 6.14 -5.80
N ARG A 92 -5.46 7.37 -5.85
CA ARG A 92 -4.74 8.63 -5.83
C ARG A 92 -4.60 9.16 -4.39
N PHE A 93 -3.89 10.28 -4.24
CA PHE A 93 -3.63 10.86 -2.92
C PHE A 93 -4.92 11.06 -2.10
N LEU A 94 -4.93 10.51 -0.89
CA LEU A 94 -6.03 10.48 0.09
C LEU A 94 -7.25 9.63 -0.28
N GLU A 95 -7.27 8.99 -1.45
CA GLU A 95 -8.29 7.99 -1.75
C GLU A 95 -8.08 6.74 -0.89
N GLN A 96 -9.19 6.08 -0.55
CA GLN A 96 -9.19 4.89 0.30
C GLN A 96 -10.17 3.85 -0.23
N VAL A 97 -9.89 2.57 0.06
CA VAL A 97 -10.75 1.45 -0.29
C VAL A 97 -10.85 0.46 0.87
N PRO A 98 -12.04 -0.06 1.20
CA PRO A 98 -12.18 -1.14 2.17
C PRO A 98 -11.36 -2.37 1.77
N LEU A 99 -10.75 -3.03 2.76
CA LEU A 99 -10.05 -4.28 2.57
C LEU A 99 -11.03 -5.46 2.68
N SER A 100 -10.87 -6.40 1.76
CA SER A 100 -11.51 -7.72 1.81
C SER A 100 -10.63 -8.73 2.57
N VAL A 101 -10.98 -10.02 2.55
CA VAL A 101 -10.17 -11.08 3.17
C VAL A 101 -8.76 -11.17 2.56
N VAL A 102 -8.61 -10.94 1.25
CA VAL A 102 -7.31 -10.98 0.56
C VAL A 102 -7.21 -9.79 -0.39
N ASN A 103 -6.16 -8.97 -0.24
CA ASN A 103 -5.99 -7.76 -1.02
C ASN A 103 -4.61 -7.74 -1.67
N ARG A 104 -4.61 -7.63 -2.99
CA ARG A 104 -3.41 -7.48 -3.82
C ARG A 104 -3.13 -6.02 -4.02
N VAL A 105 -2.00 -5.56 -3.51
CA VAL A 105 -1.59 -4.15 -3.52
C VAL A 105 -0.30 -4.01 -4.29
N ALA A 106 -0.19 -3.00 -5.15
CA ALA A 106 1.06 -2.67 -5.83
C ALA A 106 1.34 -1.17 -5.71
N PHE A 107 2.60 -0.81 -5.49
CA PHE A 107 3.05 0.58 -5.41
C PHE A 107 4.57 0.67 -5.49
N SER A 108 5.13 1.68 -6.16
CA SER A 108 6.59 1.93 -6.20
C SER A 108 7.45 0.68 -6.50
N GLY A 109 6.98 -0.22 -7.38
CA GLY A 109 7.67 -1.49 -7.71
C GLY A 109 7.49 -2.62 -6.69
N ILE A 110 6.88 -2.34 -5.54
CA ILE A 110 6.53 -3.33 -4.52
C ILE A 110 5.22 -4.01 -4.89
N GLN A 111 5.20 -5.33 -4.74
CA GLN A 111 3.98 -6.12 -4.63
C GLN A 111 3.74 -6.44 -3.15
N MET A 112 2.51 -6.26 -2.70
CA MET A 112 2.08 -6.53 -1.35
C MET A 112 0.78 -7.34 -1.38
N VAL A 113 0.66 -8.34 -0.52
CA VAL A 113 -0.60 -9.05 -0.29
C VAL A 113 -0.94 -8.93 1.18
N VAL A 114 -2.12 -8.39 1.47
CA VAL A 114 -2.67 -8.28 2.84
C VAL A 114 -3.81 -9.28 2.96
N ARG A 115 -3.67 -10.26 3.87
CA ARG A 115 -4.76 -11.15 4.27
C ARG A 115 -5.26 -10.75 5.65
N VAL A 116 -6.57 -10.61 5.78
CA VAL A 116 -7.24 -10.23 7.04
C VAL A 116 -7.82 -11.49 7.67
N GLU A 117 -7.36 -11.81 8.88
CA GLU A 117 -7.90 -12.87 9.73
C GLU A 117 -8.64 -12.21 10.90
N GLY A 118 -9.96 -12.35 10.95
CA GLY A 118 -10.80 -11.63 11.91
C GLY A 118 -10.60 -12.07 13.36
N GLY A 119 -10.64 -11.10 14.28
CA GLY A 119 -10.64 -11.31 15.73
C GLY A 119 -11.68 -10.45 16.43
N THR A 120 -12.01 -10.82 17.67
CA THR A 120 -13.06 -10.17 18.49
C THR A 120 -12.57 -8.97 19.30
N SER A 121 -11.27 -8.70 19.30
CA SER A 121 -10.70 -7.49 19.89
C SER A 121 -10.96 -6.30 18.98
N LEU A 122 -11.45 -5.21 19.58
CA LEU A 122 -11.72 -3.93 18.91
C LEU A 122 -10.73 -2.84 19.33
N GLU A 123 -9.76 -3.18 20.18
CA GLU A 123 -8.83 -2.24 20.82
C GLU A 123 -7.42 -2.34 20.23
N ALA A 124 -7.11 -3.45 19.58
CA ALA A 124 -5.81 -3.71 18.97
C ALA A 124 -5.92 -4.75 17.85
N PHE A 125 -4.89 -4.79 17.02
CA PHE A 125 -4.68 -5.83 16.01
C PHE A 125 -3.20 -6.23 15.98
N ALA A 126 -2.91 -7.32 15.28
CA ALA A 126 -1.56 -7.77 15.03
C ALA A 126 -1.25 -7.75 13.53
N CYS A 127 0.04 -7.63 13.20
CA CYS A 127 0.57 -7.80 11.86
C CYS A 127 1.65 -8.87 11.87
N CYS A 128 1.60 -9.76 10.88
CA CYS A 128 2.64 -10.75 10.61
C CYS A 128 3.24 -10.42 9.24
N PHE A 129 4.52 -10.09 9.17
CA PHE A 129 5.18 -9.70 7.93
C PHE A 129 6.03 -10.82 7.37
N HIS A 130 5.98 -10.99 6.05
CA HIS A 130 6.73 -12.00 5.32
C HIS A 130 7.32 -11.41 4.04
N LEU A 131 8.61 -11.63 3.78
CA LEU A 131 9.26 -11.27 2.53
C LEU A 131 9.24 -12.46 1.58
N SER A 132 8.54 -12.33 0.46
CA SER A 132 8.40 -13.39 -0.54
C SER A 132 9.56 -13.40 -1.53
N PRO A 133 10.21 -14.56 -1.75
CA PRO A 133 11.29 -14.69 -2.72
C PRO A 133 10.80 -14.65 -4.18
N SER A 134 9.50 -14.87 -4.39
CA SER A 134 8.82 -14.87 -5.68
C SER A 134 7.75 -13.78 -5.77
N PRO A 135 7.40 -13.32 -6.98
CA PRO A 135 6.28 -12.42 -7.20
C PRO A 135 5.00 -12.93 -6.55
N LEU A 136 4.25 -12.00 -5.96
CA LEU A 136 2.98 -12.24 -5.27
C LEU A 136 1.76 -12.01 -6.17
N ILE A 137 1.93 -11.16 -7.19
CA ILE A 137 0.88 -10.75 -8.11
C ILE A 137 1.32 -11.14 -9.52
N HIS A 138 0.69 -12.18 -10.05
CA HIS A 138 0.81 -12.54 -11.46
C HIS A 138 -0.14 -11.64 -12.26
N ARG A 139 0.42 -10.67 -12.98
CA ARG A 139 -0.30 -9.99 -14.05
C ARG A 139 -0.06 -10.82 -15.31
N PRO A 140 -1.08 -11.44 -15.93
CA PRO A 140 -0.93 -11.84 -17.32
C PRO A 140 -0.60 -10.57 -18.10
N GLN A 141 0.44 -10.61 -18.91
CA GLN A 141 0.92 -9.51 -19.72
C GLN A 141 -0.19 -9.17 -20.73
N ALA A 142 -1.12 -8.29 -20.36
CA ALA A 142 -2.00 -7.64 -21.32
C ALA A 142 -1.13 -6.61 -22.03
N GLU A 143 -1.05 -6.71 -23.35
CA GLU A 143 -0.32 -5.80 -24.23
C GLU A 143 -0.64 -4.35 -23.85
N GLU A 144 0.39 -3.58 -23.50
CA GLU A 144 0.29 -2.15 -23.33
C GLU A 144 -0.01 -1.55 -24.70
N THR A 145 -1.27 -1.24 -25.00
CA THR A 145 -1.58 -0.28 -26.06
C THR A 145 -1.25 1.10 -25.52
N ASP A 146 -0.08 1.60 -25.91
CA ASP A 146 0.34 2.99 -25.78
C ASP A 146 -0.64 3.90 -26.54
N GLU A 147 -1.72 4.32 -25.90
CA GLU A 147 -2.49 5.48 -26.35
C GLU A 147 -2.48 6.54 -25.24
N TRP A 148 -1.31 7.16 -25.04
CA TRP A 148 -1.29 8.53 -24.54
C TRP A 148 -1.00 9.52 -25.66
N GLU A 149 -2.09 10.07 -26.20
CA GLU A 149 -2.02 11.24 -27.06
C GLU A 149 -1.38 12.41 -26.31
N SER A 150 -0.35 12.95 -26.95
CA SER A 150 0.41 14.12 -26.54
C SER A 150 -0.36 15.40 -26.86
N THR A 151 -0.73 16.18 -25.85
CA THR A 151 -1.13 17.59 -26.01
C THR A 151 -0.67 18.33 -24.75
N SER A 152 0.14 19.40 -24.76
CA SER A 152 0.32 20.44 -25.77
C SER A 152 1.73 21.05 -25.65
N GLN A 153 2.44 21.20 -26.77
CA GLN A 153 3.51 22.19 -26.89
C GLN A 153 2.92 23.44 -27.53
N GLU A 154 2.69 24.48 -26.72
CA GLU A 154 2.32 25.80 -27.23
C GLU A 154 3.57 26.49 -27.78
N GLN A 155 3.65 26.66 -29.11
CA GLN A 155 4.69 27.43 -29.78
C GLN A 155 4.45 28.93 -29.57
N PRO A 156 5.47 29.74 -29.24
CA PRO A 156 5.30 31.19 -29.19
C PRO A 156 5.25 31.78 -30.61
N PRO A 157 4.49 32.88 -30.83
CA PRO A 157 4.30 33.44 -32.16
C PRO A 157 5.57 34.12 -32.70
N PRO A 158 5.79 34.14 -34.04
CA PRO A 158 6.94 34.78 -34.64
C PRO A 158 6.83 36.32 -34.55
N ARG A 159 7.94 36.98 -34.22
CA ARG A 159 8.03 38.45 -34.25
C ARG A 159 7.95 38.94 -35.70
N PRO A 160 7.21 40.02 -35.99
CA PRO A 160 7.23 40.62 -37.31
C PRO A 160 8.57 41.36 -37.52
N ARG A 161 9.16 41.15 -38.70
CA ARG A 161 10.20 42.04 -39.23
C ARG A 161 9.49 43.15 -39.99
N LEU A 162 9.69 44.40 -39.55
CA LEU A 162 10.04 45.60 -40.31
C LEU A 162 10.08 46.80 -39.36
#